data_AF-A0A382LA70-F1
#
_entry.id   AF-A0A382LA70-F1
#
_cell.length_a   1.000
_cell.length_b   1.000
_cell.length_c   1.000
_cell.angle_alpha   90.00
_cell.angle_beta   90.00
_cell.angle_gamma   90.00
#
_symmetry.space_group_name_H-M   'P 1'
#
loop_
_entity.id
_entity.type
_entity.pdbx_description
1 polymer ?
#
loop_
_entity_poly.entity_id
_entity_poly.type
_entity_poly.pdbx_seq_one_letter_code
_entity_poly.pdbx_strand_id
1 'polypeptide(L)'
;MKNILARGGVEFVAVFLGIALSLWVDDYREEKELSDRITDDYENIYYEVKSNIKIIEEIISQNIDINLYEEKILEILNRDVNYKQDDVIKLVSNIFSLTFFGETSAHRTSVASGRFNSSKNDTLTKQISKLYEHYFVR
;
A
#
# COMPACT_ATOMS: atom_id res chain seq x y z
N MET A 1 19.62 58.19 34.66
CA MET A 1 19.46 56.74 34.94
C MET A 1 18.26 56.16 34.15
N LYS A 2 18.31 56.15 32.81
CA LYS A 2 17.21 55.63 31.96
C LYS A 2 17.58 54.41 31.10
N ASN A 3 18.81 53.89 31.20
CA ASN A 3 19.33 52.94 30.21
C ASN A 3 19.59 51.51 30.73
N ILE A 4 19.44 51.24 32.04
CA ILE A 4 19.76 49.91 32.60
C ILE A 4 18.57 48.94 32.44
N LEU A 5 17.34 49.41 32.68
CA LEU A 5 16.11 48.64 32.43
C LEU A 5 15.85 48.39 30.94
N ALA A 6 16.15 49.37 30.08
CA ALA A 6 16.04 49.21 28.62
C ALA A 6 17.07 48.22 28.07
N ARG A 7 18.27 48.11 28.67
CA ARG A 7 19.32 47.19 28.24
C ARG A 7 19.04 45.74 28.65
N GLY A 8 18.61 45.50 29.90
CA GLY A 8 18.21 44.17 30.36
C GLY A 8 16.92 43.65 29.72
N GLY A 9 15.96 44.53 29.41
CA GLY A 9 14.74 44.16 28.68
C GLY A 9 15.01 43.77 27.23
N VAL A 10 15.90 44.48 26.53
CA VAL A 10 16.30 44.14 25.15
C VAL A 10 17.11 42.84 25.11
N GLU A 11 18.02 42.61 26.06
CA GLU A 11 18.77 41.35 26.20
C GLU A 11 17.83 40.17 26.47
N PHE A 12 16.83 40.34 27.36
CA PHE A 12 15.81 39.32 27.62
C PHE A 12 14.99 38.99 26.37
N VAL A 13 14.52 40.00 25.63
CA VAL A 13 13.77 39.79 24.38
C VAL A 13 14.63 39.09 23.34
N ALA A 14 15.90 39.45 23.20
CA ALA A 14 16.81 38.82 22.26
C ALA A 14 17.05 37.33 22.59
N VAL A 15 17.28 37.02 23.87
CA VAL A 15 17.44 35.62 24.33
C VAL A 15 16.14 34.83 24.14
N PHE A 16 15.00 35.41 24.51
CA PHE A 16 13.69 34.77 24.32
C PHE A 16 13.41 34.48 22.84
N LEU A 17 13.66 35.45 21.95
CA LEU A 17 13.53 35.26 20.51
C LEU A 17 14.50 34.20 19.98
N GLY A 18 15.74 34.15 20.48
CA GLY A 18 16.69 33.11 20.13
C GLY A 18 16.20 31.70 20.46
N ILE A 19 15.63 31.52 21.67
CA ILE A 19 15.05 30.24 22.09
C ILE A 19 13.81 29.91 21.26
N ALA A 20 12.88 30.86 21.09
CA ALA A 20 11.65 30.65 20.33
C ALA A 20 11.94 30.29 18.86
N LEU A 21 12.90 30.96 18.23
CA LEU A 21 13.33 30.66 16.87
C LEU A 21 14.01 29.30 16.76
N SER A 22 14.84 28.92 17.74
CA SER A 22 15.47 27.59 17.77
C SER A 22 14.41 26.49 17.80
N LEU A 23 13.44 26.59 18.71
CA LEU A 23 12.34 25.63 18.83
C LEU A 23 11.52 25.56 17.53
N TRP A 24 11.20 26.72 16.94
CA TRP A 24 10.45 26.77 15.68
C TRP A 24 11.18 26.10 14.51
N VAL A 25 12.51 26.28 14.41
CA VAL A 25 13.32 25.63 13.37
C VAL A 25 13.39 24.11 13.59
N ASP A 26 13.50 23.67 14.84
CA ASP A 26 13.52 22.25 15.18
C ASP A 26 12.17 21.59 14.85
N ASP A 27 11.05 22.18 15.26
CA ASP A 27 9.69 21.71 14.94
C ASP A 27 9.47 21.63 13.41
N TYR A 28 9.92 22.65 12.67
CA TYR A 28 9.80 22.67 11.21
C TYR A 28 10.59 21.53 10.55
N ARG A 29 11.79 21.22 11.04
CA ARG A 29 12.60 20.12 10.53
C ARG A 29 11.94 18.77 10.81
N GLU A 30 11.43 18.57 12.02
CA GLU A 30 10.74 17.33 12.41
C GLU A 30 9.47 17.11 11.58
N GLU A 31 8.64 18.14 11.39
CA GLU A 31 7.45 18.04 10.53
C GLU A 31 7.81 17.69 9.09
N LYS A 32 8.88 18.29 8.55
CA LYS A 32 9.34 18.00 7.19
C LYS A 32 9.80 16.55 7.06
N GLU A 33 10.65 16.08 7.97
CA GLU A 33 11.13 14.69 7.94
C GLU A 33 10.00 13.68 8.07
N LEU A 34 8.99 13.97 8.90
CA LEU A 34 7.79 13.13 9.01
C LEU A 34 7.00 13.11 7.69
N SER A 35 6.82 14.28 7.06
CA SER A 35 6.13 14.40 5.77
C SER A 35 6.85 13.63 4.66
N ASP A 36 8.18 13.71 4.61
CA ASP A 36 9.00 13.00 3.62
C ASP A 36 8.84 11.48 3.80
N ARG A 37 8.92 10.97 5.04
CA ARG A 37 8.73 9.53 5.32
C ARG A 37 7.31 9.04 5.02
N ILE A 38 6.28 9.86 5.23
CA ILE A 38 4.89 9.52 4.86
C ILE A 38 4.76 9.44 3.33
N THR A 39 5.46 10.32 2.61
CA THR A 39 5.49 10.29 1.15
C THR A 39 6.15 9.00 0.64
N ASP A 40 7.30 8.62 1.22
CA ASP A 40 7.96 7.35 0.92
C ASP A 40 7.04 6.14 1.20
N ASP A 41 6.31 6.14 2.32
CA ASP A 41 5.33 5.10 2.62
C ASP A 41 4.25 4.99 1.53
N TYR A 42 3.73 6.12 1.05
CA TYR A 42 2.74 6.13 -0.03
C TYR A 42 3.30 5.65 -1.36
N GLU A 43 4.54 6.01 -1.70
CA GLU A 43 5.20 5.49 -2.90
C GLU A 43 5.37 3.97 -2.83
N ASN A 44 5.80 3.46 -1.68
CA ASN A 44 5.94 2.02 -1.47
C ASN A 44 4.60 1.29 -1.58
N ILE A 45 3.53 1.83 -0.95
CA ILE A 45 2.18 1.28 -1.06
C ILE A 45 1.70 1.32 -2.52
N TYR A 46 1.98 2.40 -3.26
CA TYR A 46 1.62 2.51 -4.66
C TYR A 46 2.26 1.41 -5.53
N TYR A 47 3.55 1.14 -5.34
CA TYR A 47 4.22 0.05 -6.06
C TYR A 47 3.70 -1.33 -5.66
N GLU A 48 3.38 -1.52 -4.38
CA GLU A 48 2.73 -2.75 -3.90
C GLU A 48 1.36 -2.97 -4.55
N VAL A 49 0.52 -1.92 -4.66
CA VAL A 49 -0.77 -2.00 -5.35
C VAL A 49 -0.58 -2.35 -6.83
N LYS A 50 0.41 -1.78 -7.51
CA LYS A 50 0.74 -2.14 -8.89
C LYS A 50 1.16 -3.61 -9.03
N SER A 51 1.99 -4.10 -8.12
CA SER A 51 2.42 -5.50 -8.07
C SER A 51 1.21 -6.42 -7.93
N ASN A 52 0.30 -6.10 -7.01
CA ASN A 52 -0.94 -6.83 -6.78
C ASN A 52 -1.86 -6.85 -8.00
N ILE A 53 -2.02 -5.74 -8.72
CA ILE A 53 -2.80 -5.71 -9.98
C ILE A 53 -2.24 -6.71 -10.98
N LYS A 54 -0.91 -6.76 -11.17
CA LYS A 54 -0.27 -7.70 -12.09
C LYS A 54 -0.52 -9.16 -11.69
N ILE A 55 -0.43 -9.48 -10.40
CA ILE A 55 -0.73 -10.82 -9.89
C ILE A 55 -2.20 -11.19 -10.17
N ILE A 56 -3.13 -10.25 -9.95
CA ILE A 56 -4.56 -10.47 -10.23
C ILE A 56 -4.79 -10.72 -11.72
N GLU A 57 -4.17 -9.94 -12.60
CA GLU A 57 -4.26 -10.12 -14.05
C GLU A 57 -3.74 -11.49 -14.50
N GLU A 58 -2.63 -11.96 -13.91
CA GLU A 58 -2.09 -13.29 -14.18
C GLU A 58 -3.05 -14.40 -13.73
N ILE A 59 -3.64 -14.27 -12.54
CA ILE A 59 -4.63 -15.21 -12.03
C ILE A 59 -5.88 -15.23 -12.94
N ILE A 60 -6.34 -14.08 -13.41
CA ILE A 60 -7.47 -14.00 -14.35
C ILE A 60 -7.12 -14.73 -15.64
N SER A 61 -5.94 -14.48 -16.20
CA SER A 61 -5.46 -15.16 -17.41
C SER A 61 -5.46 -16.69 -17.25
N GLN A 62 -4.91 -17.18 -16.14
CA GLN A 62 -4.87 -18.62 -15.87
C GLN A 62 -6.27 -19.22 -15.65
N ASN A 63 -7.20 -18.49 -15.00
CA ASN A 63 -8.58 -18.94 -14.87
C ASN A 63 -9.30 -19.03 -16.22
N ILE A 64 -9.00 -18.14 -17.17
CA ILE A 64 -9.52 -18.24 -18.54
C ILE A 64 -9.03 -19.54 -19.20
N ASP A 65 -7.73 -19.86 -19.06
CA ASP A 65 -7.18 -21.11 -19.58
C ASP A 65 -7.82 -22.35 -18.93
N ILE A 66 -8.01 -22.32 -17.61
CA ILE A 66 -8.70 -23.38 -16.86
C ILE A 66 -10.13 -23.58 -17.36
N ASN A 67 -10.90 -22.50 -17.54
CA ASN A 67 -12.26 -22.57 -18.07
C ASN A 67 -12.29 -23.22 -19.47
N LEU A 68 -11.31 -22.90 -20.33
CA LEU A 68 -11.19 -23.53 -21.65
C LEU A 68 -10.87 -25.03 -21.55
N TYR A 69 -10.13 -25.46 -20.53
CA TYR A 69 -9.89 -26.89 -20.29
C TYR A 69 -11.15 -27.58 -19.78
N GLU A 70 -11.89 -26.94 -18.87
CA GLU A 70 -13.18 -27.45 -18.36
C GLU A 70 -14.21 -27.60 -19.48
N GLU A 71 -14.35 -26.60 -20.36
CA GLU A 71 -15.24 -26.65 -21.53
C GLU A 71 -14.91 -27.83 -22.44
N LYS A 72 -13.64 -28.05 -22.77
CA LYS A 72 -13.21 -29.19 -23.58
C LYS A 72 -13.52 -30.55 -22.93
N ILE A 73 -13.41 -30.64 -21.61
CA ILE A 73 -13.81 -31.86 -20.90
C ILE A 73 -15.32 -32.07 -21.02
N LEU A 74 -16.12 -31.02 -20.88
CA LEU A 74 -17.57 -31.10 -21.04
C LEU A 74 -17.96 -31.57 -22.45
N GLU A 75 -17.31 -31.05 -23.50
CA GLU A 75 -17.50 -31.51 -24.89
C GLU A 75 -17.21 -33.02 -25.06
N ILE A 76 -16.13 -33.51 -24.44
CA ILE A 76 -15.78 -34.95 -24.46
C ILE A 76 -16.85 -35.77 -23.71
N LEU A 77 -17.31 -35.30 -22.55
CA LEU A 77 -18.33 -35.99 -21.75
C LEU A 77 -19.69 -36.03 -22.46
N ASN A 78 -20.03 -34.97 -23.20
CA ASN A 78 -21.25 -34.89 -24.02
C ASN A 78 -21.16 -35.70 -25.33
N ARG A 79 -19.98 -36.26 -25.64
CA ARG A 79 -19.67 -36.99 -26.87
C ARG A 79 -19.70 -36.10 -28.13
N ASP A 80 -19.55 -34.80 -27.96
CA ASP A 80 -19.35 -33.85 -29.06
C ASP A 80 -17.95 -34.02 -29.68
N VAL A 81 -16.99 -34.46 -28.84
CA VAL A 81 -15.61 -34.78 -29.24
C VAL A 81 -15.26 -36.21 -28.82
N ASN A 82 -14.50 -36.92 -29.67
CA ASN A 82 -14.06 -38.29 -29.36
C ASN A 82 -13.12 -38.32 -28.16
N TYR A 83 -13.37 -39.25 -27.24
CA TYR A 83 -12.49 -39.52 -26.11
C TYR A 83 -11.11 -40.01 -26.58
N LYS A 84 -10.06 -39.34 -26.09
CA LYS A 84 -8.67 -39.76 -26.19
C LYS A 84 -8.02 -39.61 -24.82
N GLN A 85 -7.52 -40.72 -24.27
CA GLN A 85 -7.05 -40.77 -22.90
C GLN A 85 -5.94 -39.76 -22.61
N ASP A 86 -4.94 -39.65 -23.49
CA ASP A 86 -3.81 -38.73 -23.30
C ASP A 86 -4.26 -37.25 -23.29
N ASP A 87 -5.21 -36.90 -24.17
CA ASP A 87 -5.76 -35.54 -24.23
C ASP A 87 -6.54 -35.21 -22.95
N VAL A 88 -7.36 -36.15 -22.45
CA VAL A 88 -8.11 -35.97 -21.20
C VAL A 88 -7.18 -35.81 -20.00
N ILE A 89 -6.13 -36.64 -19.90
CA ILE A 89 -5.15 -36.53 -18.80
C ILE A 89 -4.52 -35.13 -18.81
N LYS A 90 -4.13 -34.64 -19.99
CA LYS A 90 -3.54 -33.30 -20.14
C LYS A 90 -4.52 -32.19 -19.74
N LEU A 91 -5.79 -32.29 -20.13
CA LEU A 91 -6.80 -31.28 -19.76
C LEU A 91 -7.02 -31.26 -18.24
N VAL A 92 -7.29 -32.43 -17.64
CA VAL A 92 -7.56 -32.55 -16.20
C VAL A 92 -6.37 -32.08 -15.38
N SER A 93 -5.13 -32.39 -15.78
CA SER A 93 -3.94 -31.98 -15.04
C SER A 93 -3.75 -30.46 -14.96
N ASN A 94 -4.42 -29.70 -15.83
CA ASN A 94 -4.35 -28.24 -15.85
C ASN A 94 -5.61 -27.57 -15.28
N ILE A 95 -6.54 -28.33 -14.68
CA ILE A 95 -7.71 -27.77 -13.97
C ILE A 95 -7.39 -27.77 -12.47
N PHE A 96 -7.27 -26.57 -11.91
CA PHE A 96 -6.99 -26.36 -10.49
C PHE A 96 -7.59 -25.04 -10.01
N SER A 97 -7.73 -24.87 -8.70
CA SER A 97 -8.25 -23.63 -8.13
C SER A 97 -7.10 -22.68 -7.78
N LEU A 98 -7.16 -21.47 -8.34
CA LEU A 98 -6.25 -20.39 -8.01
C LEU A 98 -6.78 -19.56 -6.84
N THR A 99 -5.87 -19.04 -6.03
CA THR A 99 -6.18 -18.08 -4.97
C THR A 99 -5.26 -16.87 -5.10
N PHE A 100 -5.82 -15.68 -4.92
CA PHE A 100 -5.05 -14.45 -4.78
C PHE A 100 -4.66 -14.20 -3.32
N PHE A 101 -3.38 -13.94 -3.09
CA PHE A 101 -2.85 -13.42 -1.84
C PHE A 101 -2.06 -12.16 -2.14
N GLY A 102 -2.64 -11.00 -1.82
CA GLY A 102 -2.00 -9.71 -2.08
C GLY A 102 -0.79 -9.46 -1.18
N GLU A 103 0.23 -8.82 -1.75
CA GLU A 103 1.30 -8.18 -1.01
C GLU A 103 0.72 -7.08 -0.11
N THR A 104 1.14 -7.06 1.16
CA THR A 104 0.64 -6.13 2.19
C THR A 104 1.74 -5.53 3.06
N SER A 105 2.99 -5.79 2.71
CA SER A 105 4.16 -5.46 3.51
C SER A 105 4.37 -3.96 3.68
N ALA A 106 4.21 -3.18 2.61
CA ALA A 106 4.39 -1.73 2.62
C ALA A 106 3.31 -1.08 3.49
N HIS A 107 2.04 -1.45 3.26
CA HIS A 107 0.93 -0.97 4.07
C HIS A 107 1.10 -1.32 5.55
N ARG A 108 1.38 -2.60 5.87
CA ARG A 108 1.56 -3.06 7.25
C ARG A 108 2.73 -2.37 7.94
N THR A 109 3.82 -2.10 7.22
CA THR A 109 4.98 -1.37 7.75
C THR A 109 4.61 0.07 8.07
N SER A 110 3.90 0.76 7.17
CA SER A 110 3.46 2.13 7.40
C SER A 110 2.50 2.23 8.60
N VAL A 111 1.52 1.32 8.72
CA VAL A 111 0.61 1.24 9.88
C VAL A 111 1.37 0.94 11.17
N ALA A 112 2.25 -0.05 11.17
CA ALA A 112 3.03 -0.43 12.35
C ALA A 112 3.96 0.68 12.84
N SER A 113 4.46 1.52 11.93
CA SER A 113 5.27 2.70 12.27
C SER A 113 4.46 3.86 12.85
N GLY A 114 3.13 3.79 12.81
CA GLY A 114 2.22 4.87 13.20
C GLY A 114 2.11 6.00 12.17
N ARG A 115 3.01 6.08 11.19
CA ARG A 115 3.07 7.15 10.18
C ARG A 115 1.83 7.22 9.31
N PHE A 116 1.23 6.07 8.98
CA PHE A 116 0.01 6.00 8.20
C PHE A 116 -1.12 6.84 8.80
N ASN A 117 -1.29 6.77 10.12
CA ASN A 117 -2.31 7.53 10.86
C ASN A 117 -1.94 9.01 11.08
N SER A 118 -0.67 9.37 10.90
CA SER A 118 -0.17 10.75 11.00
C SER A 118 -0.29 11.54 9.69
N SER A 119 -0.80 10.92 8.62
CA SER A 119 -0.95 11.60 7.34
C SER A 119 -2.01 12.69 7.40
N LYS A 120 -1.73 13.83 6.74
CA LYS A 120 -2.69 14.93 6.56
C LYS A 120 -3.73 14.64 5.45
N ASN A 121 -3.60 13.53 4.72
CA ASN A 121 -4.52 13.16 3.64
C ASN A 121 -5.50 12.06 4.07
N ASP A 122 -6.55 12.46 4.78
CA ASP A 122 -7.59 11.56 5.28
C ASP A 122 -8.27 10.75 4.16
N THR A 123 -8.49 11.37 2.99
CA THR A 123 -9.16 10.72 1.86
C THR A 123 -8.33 9.57 1.33
N LEU A 124 -7.03 9.79 1.09
CA LEU A 124 -6.11 8.76 0.62
C LEU A 124 -5.96 7.65 1.67
N THR A 125 -5.78 8.03 2.94
CA THR A 125 -5.68 7.09 4.06
C THR A 125 -6.89 6.17 4.11
N LYS A 126 -8.12 6.72 4.02
CA LYS A 126 -9.36 5.93 4.00
C LYS A 126 -9.45 5.00 2.79
N GLN A 127 -9.01 5.43 1.62
CA GLN A 127 -9.01 4.59 0.42
C GLN A 127 -8.04 3.42 0.55
N ILE A 128 -6.83 3.67 1.07
CA ILE A 128 -5.83 2.64 1.33
C ILE A 128 -6.34 1.67 2.40
N SER A 129 -6.86 2.16 3.54
CA SER A 129 -7.46 1.30 4.58
C SER A 129 -8.58 0.44 4.00
N LYS A 130 -9.47 1.01 3.17
CA LYS A 130 -10.53 0.23 2.53
C LYS A 130 -9.98 -0.89 1.64
N LEU A 131 -8.89 -0.64 0.91
CA LEU A 131 -8.24 -1.69 0.13
C LEU A 131 -7.71 -2.81 1.02
N TYR A 132 -6.86 -2.48 1.99
CA TYR A 132 -6.10 -3.47 2.74
C TYR A 132 -6.86 -4.12 3.89
N GLU A 133 -7.76 -3.39 4.54
CA GLU A 133 -8.47 -3.85 5.75
C GLU A 133 -9.86 -4.41 5.44
N HIS A 134 -10.42 -4.10 4.27
CA HIS A 134 -11.72 -4.63 3.85
C HIS A 134 -11.62 -5.59 2.67
N TYR A 135 -10.95 -5.21 1.57
CA TYR A 135 -10.90 -6.07 0.39
C TYR A 135 -9.85 -7.18 0.49
N PHE A 136 -8.73 -6.94 1.20
CA PHE A 136 -7.68 -7.95 1.36
C PHE A 136 -7.83 -8.83 2.60
N VAL A 137 -8.70 -8.46 3.55
CA VAL A 137 -9.04 -9.29 4.71
C VAL A 137 -10.14 -10.27 4.30
N ARG A 138 -9.87 -11.57 4.44
CA ARG A 138 -10.85 -12.65 4.25
C ARG A 138 -11.71 -12.87 5.49
#